data_AF-A0A974X505-F1
#
_entry.id   AF-A0A974X505-F1
#
_cell.length_a   1.000
_cell.length_b   1.000
_cell.length_c   1.000
_cell.angle_alpha   90.00
_cell.angle_beta   90.00
_cell.angle_gamma   90.00
#
_symmetry.space_group_name_H-M   'P 1'
#
loop_
_entity.id
_entity.type
_entity.pdbx_description
1 polymer ?
#
loop_
_entity_poly.entity_id
_entity_poly.type
_entity_poly.pdbx_seq_one_letter_code
_entity_poly.pdbx_strand_id
1 'polypeptide(L)'
;MDGLIRLQELGQADPLLPPRATASALGAMVESFAHLWQDPVEGLDEAEAVDVLTRLWAGAIGLAPQAWPGGDRAGAAATATEALLE
;
A
#
# COMPACT_ATOMS: atom_id res chain seq x y z
N MET A 1 -0.85 -2.72 19.19
CA MET A 1 -1.76 -3.02 18.06
C MET A 1 -2.33 -1.70 17.49
N ASP A 2 -1.54 -0.63 17.54
CA ASP A 2 -2.05 0.75 17.54
C ASP A 2 -1.52 1.57 16.36
N GLY A 3 -0.83 0.93 15.42
CA GLY A 3 -0.21 1.61 14.27
C GLY A 3 -1.25 2.35 13.42
N LEU A 4 -2.38 1.71 13.09
CA LEU A 4 -3.46 2.35 12.35
C LEU A 4 -4.13 3.47 13.15
N ILE A 5 -4.36 3.26 14.45
CA ILE A 5 -4.94 4.29 15.34
C ILE A 5 -4.06 5.54 15.32
N ARG A 6 -2.75 5.37 15.48
CA ARG A 6 -1.80 6.49 15.42
C ARG A 6 -1.84 7.22 14.07
N LEU A 7 -1.93 6.50 12.96
CA LEU A 7 -2.02 7.12 11.62
C LEU A 7 -3.33 7.89 11.45
N GLN A 8 -4.44 7.38 11.99
CA GLN A 8 -5.72 8.07 12.01
C GLN A 8 -5.68 9.33 12.88
N GLU A 9 -5.08 9.25 14.08
CA GLU A 9 -4.87 10.39 14.98
C GLU A 9 -4.01 11.51 14.35
N LEU A 10 -3.06 11.13 13.49
CA LEU A 10 -2.22 12.06 12.72
C LEU A 10 -2.89 12.57 11.44
N GLY A 11 -4.12 12.14 11.13
CA GLY A 11 -4.84 12.50 9.91
C GLY A 11 -4.21 11.94 8.64
N GLN A 12 -3.40 10.90 8.74
CA GLN A 12 -2.67 10.28 7.62
C GLN A 12 -3.40 9.09 7.01
N ALA A 13 -4.37 8.52 7.72
CA ALA A 13 -5.21 7.40 7.29
C ALA A 13 -6.69 7.73 7.50
N ASP A 14 -7.58 7.01 6.81
CA ASP A 14 -9.02 7.23 6.85
C ASP A 14 -9.57 7.04 8.29
N PRO A 15 -10.11 8.10 8.93
CA PRO A 15 -10.60 8.05 10.31
C PRO A 15 -11.91 7.24 10.45
N LEU A 16 -12.58 6.91 9.33
CA LEU A 16 -13.83 6.14 9.34
C LEU A 16 -13.60 4.63 9.35
N LEU A 17 -12.37 4.16 9.10
CA LEU A 17 -12.05 2.74 9.13
C LEU A 17 -12.04 2.20 10.58
N PRO A 18 -12.69 1.05 10.85
CA PRO A 18 -12.66 0.42 12.16
C PRO A 18 -11.27 -0.19 12.44
N PRO A 19 -10.44 0.38 13.33
CA PRO A 19 -9.01 0.15 13.32
C PRO A 19 -8.60 -1.30 13.59
N ARG A 20 -9.28 -1.96 14.53
CA ARG A 20 -8.98 -3.36 14.87
C ARG A 20 -9.37 -4.32 13.73
N ALA A 21 -10.55 -4.15 13.16
CA ALA A 21 -11.03 -5.01 12.08
C ALA A 21 -10.17 -4.82 10.82
N THR A 22 -9.81 -3.58 10.48
CA THR A 22 -8.92 -3.26 9.36
C THR A 22 -7.54 -3.87 9.55
N ALA A 23 -6.93 -3.73 10.74
CA ALA A 23 -5.61 -4.33 11.02
C ALA A 23 -5.64 -5.87 10.92
N SER A 24 -6.68 -6.52 11.43
CA SER A 24 -6.85 -7.97 11.31
C SER A 24 -7.02 -8.41 9.85
N ALA A 25 -7.85 -7.72 9.08
CA ALA A 25 -8.08 -8.05 7.67
C ALA A 25 -6.80 -7.89 6.82
N LEU A 26 -6.05 -6.81 7.02
CA LEU A 26 -4.78 -6.57 6.34
C LEU A 26 -3.72 -7.59 6.73
N GLY A 27 -3.65 -7.98 8.01
CA GLY A 27 -2.77 -9.05 8.47
C GLY A 27 -3.08 -10.40 7.81
N ALA A 28 -4.36 -10.77 7.75
CA ALA A 28 -4.79 -12.01 7.09
C ALA A 28 -4.50 -12.01 5.58
N MET A 29 -4.63 -10.86 4.91
CA MET A 29 -4.27 -10.71 3.50
C MET A 29 -2.78 -10.97 3.27
N VAL A 30 -1.90 -10.35 4.08
CA VAL A 30 -0.45 -10.55 4.00
C VAL A 30 -0.07 -12.00 4.25
N GLU A 31 -0.66 -12.62 5.28
CA GLU A 31 -0.42 -14.03 5.61
C GLU A 31 -0.84 -14.96 4.46
N SER A 32 -2.04 -14.77 3.92
CA SER A 32 -2.53 -15.57 2.79
C SER A 32 -1.65 -15.39 1.55
N PHE A 33 -1.27 -14.16 1.23
CA PHE A 33 -0.40 -13.86 0.09
C PHE A 33 0.98 -14.50 0.24
N ALA A 34 1.59 -14.43 1.43
CA ALA A 34 2.88 -15.05 1.70
C ALA A 34 2.88 -16.57 1.48
N HIS A 35 1.76 -17.26 1.75
CA HIS A 35 1.63 -18.68 1.45
C HIS A 35 1.50 -18.98 -0.05
N LEU A 36 0.81 -18.12 -0.79
CA LEU A 36 0.52 -18.32 -2.21
C LEU A 36 1.68 -17.93 -3.12
N TRP A 37 2.37 -16.84 -2.81
CA TRP A 37 3.44 -16.30 -3.66
C TRP A 37 4.73 -17.16 -3.62
N GLN A 38 4.88 -18.06 -2.65
CA GLN A 38 5.92 -19.08 -2.72
C GLN A 38 5.73 -20.06 -3.92
N ASP A 39 4.59 -20.00 -4.62
CA ASP A 39 4.35 -20.72 -5.87
C ASP A 39 5.02 -20.02 -7.08
N PRO A 40 5.79 -20.73 -7.91
CA PRO A 40 6.47 -20.16 -9.09
C PRO A 40 5.54 -19.54 -10.16
N VAL A 41 4.21 -19.70 -10.07
CA VAL A 41 3.25 -19.17 -11.06
C VAL A 41 3.20 -17.63 -11.09
N GLU A 42 3.36 -16.95 -9.95
CA GLU A 42 3.28 -15.47 -9.88
C GLU A 42 4.58 -14.79 -10.39
N GLY A 43 5.72 -15.50 -10.33
CA GLY A 43 7.00 -15.01 -10.87
C GLY A 43 7.58 -13.76 -10.19
N LEU A 44 6.99 -13.31 -9.08
CA LEU A 44 7.45 -12.13 -8.34
C LEU A 44 8.68 -12.46 -7.49
N ASP A 45 9.67 -11.58 -7.50
CA ASP A 45 10.74 -11.62 -6.49
C ASP A 45 10.30 -11.04 -5.14
N GLU A 46 11.15 -11.18 -4.11
CA GLU A 46 10.86 -10.71 -2.75
C GLU A 46 10.45 -9.24 -2.69
N ALA A 47 11.20 -8.40 -3.39
CA ALA A 47 11.01 -6.96 -3.34
C ALA A 47 9.73 -6.55 -4.07
N GLU A 48 9.42 -7.18 -5.20
CA GLU A 48 8.24 -6.89 -6.00
C GLU A 48 6.95 -7.20 -5.23
N ALA A 49 6.89 -8.34 -4.56
CA ALA A 49 5.71 -8.71 -3.81
C ALA A 49 5.53 -7.89 -2.51
N VAL A 50 6.64 -7.49 -1.88
CA VAL A 50 6.60 -6.49 -0.78
C VAL A 50 6.07 -5.14 -1.31
N ASP A 51 6.47 -4.69 -2.50
CA ASP A 51 5.96 -3.46 -3.12
C ASP A 51 4.45 -3.56 -3.37
N VAL A 52 3.98 -4.68 -3.93
CA VAL A 52 2.55 -4.94 -4.17
C VAL A 52 1.77 -4.87 -2.86
N LEU A 53 2.19 -5.62 -1.84
CA LEU A 53 1.52 -5.63 -0.53
C LEU A 53 1.52 -4.24 0.12
N THR A 54 2.63 -3.52 0.03
CA THR A 54 2.77 -2.18 0.62
C THR A 54 1.79 -1.19 -0.03
N ARG A 55 1.64 -1.25 -1.35
CA ARG A 55 0.67 -0.39 -2.08
C ARG A 55 -0.77 -0.73 -1.76
N LEU A 56 -1.11 -2.02 -1.74
CA LEU A 56 -2.46 -2.47 -1.37
C LEU A 56 -2.81 -2.04 0.06
N TRP A 57 -1.86 -2.22 0.99
CA TRP A 57 -2.02 -1.80 2.38
C TRP A 57 -2.21 -0.28 2.49
N ALA A 58 -1.34 0.52 1.86
CA ALA A 58 -1.38 1.97 1.90
C ALA A 58 -2.69 2.51 1.29
N GLY A 59 -3.12 1.96 0.14
CA GLY A 59 -4.39 2.30 -0.48
C GLY A 59 -5.60 1.94 0.38
N ALA A 60 -5.61 0.74 0.97
CA ALA A 60 -6.73 0.25 1.77
C ALA A 60 -6.98 1.07 3.05
N ILE A 61 -5.94 1.66 3.63
CA ILE A 61 -6.09 2.55 4.81
C ILE A 61 -6.31 4.02 4.43
N GLY A 62 -6.35 4.35 3.13
CA GLY A 62 -6.48 5.73 2.66
C GLY A 62 -5.24 6.58 2.95
N LEU A 63 -4.04 5.99 2.94
CA LEU A 63 -2.80 6.71 3.18
C LEU A 63 -2.63 7.80 2.11
N ALA A 64 -2.36 9.03 2.52
CA ALA A 64 -2.23 10.15 1.59
C ALA A 64 -1.08 9.91 0.58
N PRO A 65 -1.20 10.26 -0.72
CA PRO A 65 -0.20 9.95 -1.74
C PRO A 65 1.22 10.43 -1.42
N GLN A 66 1.35 11.56 -0.73
CA GLN A 66 2.64 12.10 -0.25
C GLN A 66 3.33 11.23 0.81
N ALA A 67 2.60 10.28 1.40
CA ALA A 67 3.12 9.30 2.36
C ALA A 67 3.41 7.93 1.70
N TRP A 68 3.18 7.77 0.40
CA TRP A 68 3.45 6.52 -0.31
C TRP A 68 4.95 6.36 -0.57
N PRO A 69 5.53 5.17 -0.30
CA PRO A 69 6.88 4.85 -0.76
C PRO A 69 6.95 4.96 -2.28
N GLY A 70 7.79 5.86 -2.80
CA GLY A 70 7.93 6.08 -4.25
C GLY A 70 6.93 7.06 -4.87
N GLY A 71 6.24 7.90 -4.08
CA GLY A 71 5.35 8.97 -4.58
C GLY A 71 6.00 9.92 -5.61
N ASP A 72 7.33 10.04 -5.61
CA ASP A 72 8.09 10.75 -6.62
C ASP A 72 7.95 10.14 -8.03
N ARG A 73 7.73 8.82 -8.15
CA ARG A 73 7.52 8.16 -9.46
C ARG A 73 6.13 8.39 -10.04
N ALA A 74 5.10 8.52 -9.19
CA ALA A 74 3.75 8.86 -9.65
C ALA A 74 3.68 10.32 -10.12
N GLY A 75 4.37 11.24 -9.43
CA GLY A 75 4.61 12.60 -9.92
C GLY A 75 5.40 12.61 -11.23
N ALA A 76 6.49 11.83 -11.32
CA ALA A 76 7.30 11.73 -12.52
C ALA A 76 6.54 11.16 -13.73
N ALA A 77 5.68 10.15 -13.53
CA ALA A 77 4.85 9.56 -14.60
C ALA A 77 3.77 10.53 -15.10
N ALA A 78 3.18 11.33 -14.21
CA ALA A 78 2.25 12.40 -14.60
C ALA A 78 2.97 13.48 -15.42
N THR A 79 4.13 13.97 -14.97
CA THR A 79 4.94 14.94 -15.74
C THR A 79 5.48 14.38 -17.06
N ALA A 80 5.81 13.09 -17.12
CA ALA A 80 6.26 12.45 -18.36
C ALA A 80 5.11 12.30 -19.36
N THR A 81 3.88 12.11 -18.88
CA THR A 81 2.69 12.08 -19.74
C THR A 81 2.39 13.48 -20.29
N GLU A 82 2.54 14.53 -19.49
CA GLU A 82 2.43 15.94 -19.95
C GLU A 82 3.51 16.30 -20.98
N ALA A 83 4.77 15.92 -20.72
CA ALA A 83 5.89 16.21 -21.63
C ALA A 83 5.86 15.45 -22.96
N LEU A 84 5.07 14.37 -23.07
CA LEU A 84 4.84 13.65 -24.33
C LEU A 84 3.70 14.24 -25.17
N LEU A 85 2.95 15.20 -24.61
CA LEU A 85 1.87 15.91 -25.27
C LEU A 85 2.28 17.33 -25.74
N GLU A 86 3.51 17.76 -25.45
CA GLU A 86 4.17 18.97 -25.98
C GLU A 86 5.17 18.65 -27.10
#